data_AF-A0A9D2KZ36-F1
#
_entry.id   AF-A0A9D2KZ36-F1
#
_cell.length_a   1.000
_cell.length_b   1.000
_cell.length_c   1.000
_cell.angle_alpha   90.00
_cell.angle_beta   90.00
_cell.angle_gamma   90.00
#
_symmetry.space_group_name_H-M   'P 1'
#
loop_
_entity.id
_entity.type
_entity.pdbx_description
1 polymer ?
#
loop_
_entity_poly.entity_id
_entity_poly.type
_entity_poly.pdbx_seq_one_letter_code
_entity_poly.pdbx_strand_id
1 'polypeptide(L)'
;KVIENYFCPGNYYIILIHGTYDIPGKASDGSEMFDASEEVYEYLLGCICPVQLSKAGLAYQPQENRVENRIRDWVVEEPLHGFLFPAFNDRQTDIHGMLYSARKAEELQPDFMESMFGCTTQLSAGSQKDAFHTLIADVLGEGTGYAEVAEAWNKRVGQDGEKV
;
A
#
# COMPACT_ATOMS: atom_id res chain seq x y z
N LYS A 1 2.55 5.09 -19.15
CA LYS A 1 1.79 3.81 -19.20
C LYS A 1 2.34 2.88 -18.12
N VAL A 2 1.60 1.87 -17.66
CA VAL A 2 2.10 0.97 -16.57
C VAL A 2 3.44 0.32 -16.94
N ILE A 3 3.60 -0.19 -18.16
CA ILE A 3 4.85 -0.82 -18.63
C ILE A 3 6.07 0.12 -18.65
N GLU A 4 5.84 1.44 -18.70
CA GLU A 4 6.92 2.43 -18.72
C GLU A 4 7.35 2.83 -17.30
N ASN A 5 6.46 2.67 -16.32
CA ASN A 5 6.60 3.24 -14.98
C ASN A 5 6.66 2.19 -13.86
N TYR A 6 6.36 0.91 -14.15
CA TYR A 6 6.36 -0.18 -13.18
C TYR A 6 7.49 -1.17 -13.49
N PHE A 7 8.50 -1.21 -12.63
CA PHE A 7 9.67 -2.05 -12.84
C PHE A 7 9.49 -3.40 -12.15
N CYS A 8 9.14 -4.41 -12.94
CA CYS A 8 9.04 -5.79 -12.50
C CYS A 8 9.58 -6.74 -13.58
N PRO A 9 10.45 -7.69 -13.23
CA PRO A 9 10.95 -8.66 -14.20
C PRO A 9 9.85 -9.66 -14.59
N GLY A 10 9.67 -9.84 -15.90
CA GLY A 10 8.77 -10.84 -16.46
C GLY A 10 7.37 -10.34 -16.79
N ASN A 11 6.47 -11.28 -17.06
CA ASN A 11 5.09 -10.98 -17.43
C ASN A 11 4.28 -10.64 -16.17
N TYR A 12 3.28 -9.79 -16.33
CA TYR A 12 2.33 -9.48 -15.27
C TYR A 12 0.92 -9.30 -15.84
N TYR A 13 -0.06 -9.54 -14.99
CA TYR A 13 -1.47 -9.35 -15.24
C TYR A 13 -1.96 -8.22 -14.33
N ILE A 14 -2.65 -7.24 -14.90
CA ILE A 14 -3.19 -6.10 -14.15
C ILE A 14 -4.70 -6.30 -14.03
N ILE A 15 -5.20 -6.27 -12.80
CA ILE A 15 -6.63 -6.20 -12.50
C ILE A 15 -6.95 -4.77 -12.15
N LEU A 16 -7.99 -4.21 -12.76
CA LEU A 16 -8.47 -2.86 -12.48
C LEU A 16 -9.99 -2.90 -12.31
N ILE A 17 -10.46 -2.32 -11.21
CA ILE A 17 -11.87 -2.23 -10.86
C ILE A 17 -12.19 -0.75 -10.66
N HIS A 18 -13.23 -0.29 -11.34
CA HIS A 18 -13.84 1.00 -11.06
C HIS A 18 -15.04 0.78 -10.13
N GLY A 19 -15.04 1.44 -8.98
CA GLY A 19 -16.05 1.30 -7.96
C GLY A 19 -16.53 2.64 -7.45
N THR A 20 -17.69 2.63 -6.81
CA THR A 20 -18.25 3.78 -6.10
C THR A 20 -18.64 3.37 -4.69
N TYR A 21 -18.60 4.31 -3.76
CA TYR A 21 -19.00 4.12 -2.37
C TYR A 21 -19.80 5.33 -1.90
N ASP A 22 -21.05 5.10 -1.48
CA ASP A 22 -21.87 6.14 -0.87
C ASP A 22 -21.37 6.43 0.54
N ILE A 23 -20.91 7.66 0.78
CA ILE A 23 -20.47 8.11 2.09
C ILE A 23 -21.72 8.40 2.93
N PRO A 24 -21.96 7.67 4.04
CA PRO A 24 -23.14 7.91 4.88
C PRO A 24 -23.16 9.35 5.41
N GLY A 25 -24.30 9.93 5.75
CA GLY A 25 -24.35 11.23 6.41
C GLY A 25 -23.83 11.13 7.85
N LYS A 26 -23.28 12.21 8.40
CA LYS A 26 -22.93 12.30 9.83
C LYS A 26 -23.65 13.46 10.48
N ALA A 27 -24.39 13.21 11.56
CA ALA A 27 -25.06 14.25 12.32
C ALA A 27 -24.06 15.07 13.14
N SER A 28 -24.48 16.25 13.62
CA SER A 28 -23.64 17.17 14.41
C SER A 28 -23.16 16.60 15.75
N ASP A 29 -23.83 15.56 16.26
CA ASP A 29 -23.43 14.81 17.45
C ASP A 29 -22.48 13.63 17.14
N GLY A 30 -22.15 13.43 15.86
CA GLY A 30 -21.26 12.39 15.38
C GLY A 30 -21.94 11.05 15.07
N SER A 31 -23.26 10.92 15.21
CA SER A 31 -23.99 9.72 14.82
C SER A 31 -24.07 9.56 13.29
N GLU A 32 -23.94 8.32 12.81
CA GLU A 32 -24.08 8.00 11.38
C GLU A 32 -25.55 7.94 10.98
N MET A 33 -25.90 8.69 9.93
CA MET A 33 -27.21 8.69 9.30
C MET A 33 -27.14 7.83 8.04
N PHE A 34 -27.43 6.54 8.19
CA PHE A 34 -27.39 5.58 7.08
C PHE A 34 -28.43 5.83 5.99
N ASP A 35 -29.44 6.65 6.26
CA ASP A 35 -30.51 7.04 5.34
C ASP A 35 -30.20 8.31 4.54
N ALA A 36 -29.12 9.01 4.89
CA ALA A 36 -28.59 10.14 4.14
C ALA A 36 -27.23 9.76 3.55
N SER A 37 -26.98 10.09 2.28
CA SER A 37 -25.64 10.10 1.71
C SER A 37 -25.18 11.53 1.54
N GLU A 38 -23.93 11.81 1.93
CA GLU A 38 -23.35 13.16 1.81
C GLU A 38 -22.71 13.34 0.44
N GLU A 39 -21.91 12.36 0.01
CA GLU A 39 -21.16 12.38 -1.25
C GLU A 39 -20.92 10.94 -1.73
N VAL A 40 -20.69 10.78 -3.04
CA VAL A 40 -20.31 9.50 -3.66
C VAL A 40 -18.81 9.50 -3.91
N TYR A 41 -18.09 8.60 -3.27
CA TYR A 41 -16.66 8.38 -3.49
C TYR A 41 -16.45 7.45 -4.67
N GLU A 42 -15.84 7.94 -5.75
CA GLU A 42 -15.46 7.14 -6.92
C GLU A 42 -13.98 6.77 -6.86
N TYR A 43 -13.66 5.51 -7.17
CA TYR A 43 -12.28 5.02 -7.06
C TYR A 43 -11.92 3.95 -8.08
N LEU A 44 -10.62 3.87 -8.35
CA LEU A 44 -9.96 2.79 -9.04
C LEU A 44 -9.21 1.93 -8.03
N LEU A 45 -9.61 0.66 -7.91
CA LEU A 45 -8.86 -0.37 -7.21
C LEU A 45 -8.09 -1.20 -8.24
N GLY A 46 -6.77 -1.17 -8.15
CA GLY A 46 -5.88 -1.90 -9.05
C GLY A 46 -4.96 -2.86 -8.30
N CYS A 47 -4.60 -3.97 -8.95
CA CYS A 47 -3.50 -4.79 -8.48
C CYS A 47 -2.71 -5.40 -9.63
N ILE A 48 -1.41 -5.62 -9.38
CA ILE A 48 -0.45 -6.14 -10.35
C ILE A 48 0.00 -7.51 -9.86
N CYS A 49 -0.34 -8.53 -10.64
CA CYS A 49 -0.07 -9.94 -10.35
C CYS A 49 1.04 -10.44 -11.29
N PRO A 50 2.17 -10.95 -10.77
CA PRO A 50 3.18 -11.60 -11.60
C PRO A 50 2.60 -12.80 -12.35
N VAL A 51 3.11 -13.07 -13.54
CA VAL A 51 2.71 -14.23 -14.36
C VAL A 51 3.94 -15.10 -14.60
N GLN A 52 3.91 -16.33 -14.10
CA GLN A 52 5.03 -17.26 -14.14
C GLN A 52 4.62 -18.59 -14.76
N LEU A 53 5.58 -19.30 -15.36
CA LEU A 53 5.33 -20.66 -15.84
C LEU A 53 5.18 -21.61 -14.66
N SER A 54 4.16 -22.46 -14.70
CA SER A 54 3.91 -23.51 -13.69
C SER A 54 5.16 -24.36 -13.43
N LYS A 55 5.23 -24.97 -12.24
CA LYS A 55 6.43 -25.71 -11.81
C LYS A 55 6.87 -26.74 -12.85
N ALA A 56 8.14 -26.67 -13.24
CA ALA A 56 8.75 -27.63 -14.15
C ALA A 56 8.69 -29.05 -13.55
N GLY A 57 8.59 -30.05 -14.42
CA GLY A 57 8.54 -31.44 -14.01
C GLY A 57 8.47 -32.38 -15.20
N LEU A 58 8.37 -33.67 -14.90
CA LEU A 58 8.13 -34.71 -15.89
C LEU A 58 6.69 -35.20 -15.78
N ALA A 59 6.08 -35.52 -16.91
CA ALA A 59 4.75 -36.11 -16.99
C ALA A 59 4.81 -37.38 -17.83
N TYR A 60 4.11 -38.43 -17.40
CA TYR A 60 3.94 -39.65 -18.19
C TYR A 60 2.80 -39.46 -19.19
N GLN A 61 3.08 -39.66 -20.48
CA GLN A 61 2.10 -39.55 -21.56
C GLN A 61 1.59 -40.94 -21.94
N PRO A 62 0.34 -41.31 -21.58
CA PRO A 62 -0.14 -42.68 -21.77
C PRO A 62 -0.26 -43.11 -23.24
N GLN A 63 -0.55 -42.16 -24.14
CA GLN A 63 -0.71 -42.44 -25.56
C GLN A 63 0.61 -42.85 -26.23
N GLU A 64 1.73 -42.32 -25.74
CA GLU A 64 3.07 -42.56 -26.30
C GLU A 64 3.92 -43.46 -25.40
N ASN A 65 3.37 -43.90 -24.26
CA ASN A 65 4.02 -44.76 -23.26
C ASN A 65 5.43 -44.27 -22.89
N ARG A 66 5.60 -42.95 -22.76
CA ARG A 66 6.89 -42.33 -22.44
C ARG A 66 6.74 -41.20 -21.43
N VAL A 67 7.84 -40.91 -20.74
CA VAL A 67 7.94 -39.78 -19.83
C VAL A 67 8.52 -38.59 -20.59
N GLU A 68 7.86 -37.44 -20.50
CA GLU A 68 8.26 -36.21 -21.18
C GLU A 68 8.31 -35.03 -20.21
N ASN A 69 8.86 -33.91 -20.68
CA ASN A 69 8.72 -32.65 -19.98
C ASN A 69 7.23 -32.30 -19.85
N ARG A 70 6.83 -31.94 -18.64
CA ARG A 70 5.50 -31.41 -18.38
C ARG A 70 5.29 -30.14 -19.20
N ILE A 71 4.17 -30.06 -19.91
CA ILE A 71 3.71 -28.82 -20.54
C ILE A 71 3.43 -27.81 -19.42
N ARG A 72 4.02 -26.62 -19.54
CA ARG A 72 3.94 -25.57 -18.52
C ARG A 72 3.00 -24.48 -18.98
N ASP A 73 2.01 -24.18 -18.16
CA ASP A 73 1.07 -23.08 -18.37
C ASP A 73 1.58 -21.80 -17.73
N TRP A 74 1.19 -20.66 -18.29
CA TRP A 74 1.33 -19.37 -17.62
C TRP A 74 0.27 -19.26 -16.52
N VAL A 75 0.73 -19.08 -15.29
CA VAL A 75 -0.10 -18.98 -14.10
C VAL A 75 0.01 -17.56 -13.54
N VAL A 76 -1.14 -16.96 -13.22
CA VAL A 76 -1.22 -15.69 -12.51
C VAL A 76 -0.99 -15.96 -11.02
N GLU A 77 0.02 -15.32 -10.46
CA GLU A 77 0.35 -15.40 -9.03
C GLU A 77 -0.48 -14.42 -8.21
N GLU A 78 -0.34 -14.49 -6.89
CA GLU A 78 -0.94 -13.52 -5.97
C GLU A 78 -0.45 -12.09 -6.26
N PRO A 79 -1.27 -11.05 -5.96
CA PRO A 79 -0.88 -9.66 -6.14
C PRO A 79 0.43 -9.32 -5.44
N LEU A 80 1.37 -8.71 -6.17
CA LEU A 80 2.61 -8.18 -5.59
C LEU A 80 2.40 -6.76 -5.09
N HIS A 81 1.67 -5.97 -5.86
CA HIS A 81 1.33 -4.59 -5.55
C HIS A 81 -0.16 -4.33 -5.79
N GLY A 82 -0.75 -3.51 -4.95
CA GLY A 82 -2.12 -3.04 -5.06
C GLY A 82 -2.18 -1.54 -4.82
N PHE A 83 -3.15 -0.88 -5.44
CA PHE A 83 -3.40 0.53 -5.21
C PHE A 83 -4.88 0.84 -5.24
N LEU A 84 -5.27 1.85 -4.47
CA LEU A 84 -6.59 2.47 -4.51
C LEU A 84 -6.38 3.98 -4.69
N PHE A 85 -6.96 4.52 -5.77
CA PHE A 85 -6.82 5.92 -6.16
C PHE A 85 -8.18 6.49 -6.61
N PRO A 86 -8.53 7.74 -6.25
CA PRO A 86 -7.88 8.62 -5.25
C PRO A 86 -7.77 7.99 -3.86
N ALA A 87 -7.10 8.62 -2.89
CA ALA A 87 -7.19 8.15 -1.50
C ALA A 87 -8.54 8.55 -0.89
N PHE A 88 -8.92 7.85 0.17
CA PHE A 88 -10.09 8.20 0.98
C PHE A 88 -9.62 8.62 2.38
N ASN A 89 -9.59 9.93 2.61
CA ASN A 89 -9.09 10.54 3.85
C ASN A 89 -10.17 11.43 4.45
N ASP A 90 -10.40 11.32 5.76
CA ASP A 90 -11.37 12.14 6.49
C ASP A 90 -12.77 12.20 5.84
N ARG A 91 -13.19 11.06 5.27
CA ARG A 91 -14.48 10.89 4.57
C ARG A 91 -14.59 11.73 3.29
N GLN A 92 -13.48 12.02 2.65
CA GLN A 92 -13.42 12.78 1.40
C GLN A 92 -12.46 12.13 0.40
N THR A 93 -12.69 12.47 -0.87
CA THR A 93 -11.79 12.11 -1.97
C THR A 93 -10.52 12.94 -1.89
N ASP A 94 -9.37 12.30 -1.72
CA ASP A 94 -8.05 12.93 -1.76
C ASP A 94 -7.34 12.57 -3.06
N ILE A 95 -7.40 13.48 -4.03
CA ILE A 95 -6.78 13.35 -5.36
C ILE A 95 -5.26 13.42 -5.36
N HIS A 96 -4.64 13.82 -4.25
CA HIS A 96 -3.19 13.90 -4.10
C HIS A 96 -2.63 12.68 -3.37
N GLY A 97 -3.48 11.92 -2.71
CA GLY A 97 -3.14 10.69 -2.02
C GLY A 97 -3.48 9.42 -2.82
N MET A 98 -2.82 8.33 -2.44
CA MET A 98 -3.23 6.99 -2.84
C MET A 98 -2.98 5.99 -1.70
N LEU A 99 -3.83 4.97 -1.59
CA LEU A 99 -3.55 3.85 -0.72
C LEU A 99 -2.76 2.81 -1.51
N TYR A 100 -1.51 2.57 -1.14
CA TYR A 100 -0.61 1.64 -1.83
C TYR A 100 -0.26 0.46 -0.93
N SER A 101 -0.37 -0.74 -1.47
CA SER A 101 -0.01 -1.99 -0.79
C SER A 101 1.08 -2.68 -1.58
N ALA A 102 2.13 -3.09 -0.87
CA ALA A 102 3.22 -3.90 -1.40
C ALA A 102 3.35 -5.15 -0.54
N ARG A 103 3.60 -6.31 -1.16
CA ARG A 103 3.80 -7.58 -0.43
C ARG A 103 4.96 -7.50 0.57
N LYS A 104 5.99 -6.71 0.26
CA LYS A 104 7.08 -6.35 1.16
C LYS A 104 7.13 -4.83 1.29
N ALA A 105 7.26 -4.34 2.52
CA ALA A 105 7.22 -2.91 2.82
C ALA A 105 8.38 -2.12 2.18
N GLU A 106 9.45 -2.82 1.82
CA GLU A 106 10.66 -2.26 1.20
C GLU A 106 10.59 -2.24 -0.34
N GLU A 107 9.67 -2.98 -0.94
CA GLU A 107 9.51 -3.08 -2.40
C GLU A 107 8.49 -2.05 -2.92
N LEU A 108 8.59 -0.80 -2.47
CA LEU A 108 7.75 0.28 -2.99
C LEU A 108 8.14 0.62 -4.44
N GLN A 109 7.17 1.12 -5.21
CA GLN A 109 7.38 1.52 -6.61
C GLN A 109 7.13 3.03 -6.74
N PRO A 110 8.07 3.86 -6.28
CA PRO A 110 7.82 5.31 -6.21
C PRO A 110 7.60 5.96 -7.57
N ASP A 111 8.42 5.59 -8.56
CA ASP A 111 8.30 6.08 -9.93
C ASP A 111 6.94 5.75 -10.55
N PHE A 112 6.38 4.58 -10.21
CA PHE A 112 5.04 4.18 -10.63
C PHE A 112 3.98 5.10 -10.02
N MET A 113 4.04 5.32 -8.71
CA MET A 113 3.08 6.15 -7.98
C MET A 113 3.09 7.60 -8.49
N GLU A 114 4.28 8.18 -8.61
CA GLU A 114 4.45 9.57 -9.06
C GLU A 114 4.09 9.73 -10.55
N SER A 115 4.63 8.87 -11.43
CA SER A 115 4.46 9.05 -12.88
C SER A 115 3.06 8.68 -13.37
N MET A 116 2.34 7.78 -12.68
CA MET A 116 0.98 7.39 -13.07
C MET A 116 -0.11 8.21 -12.39
N PHE A 117 0.09 8.60 -11.13
CA PHE A 117 -0.97 9.20 -10.31
C PHE A 117 -0.59 10.57 -9.73
N GLY A 118 0.66 11.02 -9.88
CA GLY A 118 1.13 12.28 -9.28
C GLY A 118 1.25 12.20 -7.75
N CYS A 119 1.17 11.00 -7.18
CA CYS A 119 1.23 10.78 -5.74
C CYS A 119 2.68 10.63 -5.28
N THR A 120 3.06 11.40 -4.27
CA THR A 120 4.39 11.26 -3.66
C THR A 120 4.42 10.03 -2.76
N THR A 121 5.47 9.22 -2.90
CA THR A 121 5.65 8.02 -2.08
C THR A 121 6.09 8.41 -0.69
N GLN A 122 5.34 7.97 0.32
CA GLN A 122 5.78 8.08 1.71
C GLN A 122 6.87 7.04 1.98
N LEU A 123 7.85 7.40 2.81
CA LEU A 123 8.89 6.49 3.28
C LEU A 123 8.26 5.23 3.88
N SER A 124 8.89 4.07 3.69
CA SER A 124 8.48 2.83 4.37
C SER A 124 8.51 3.03 5.89
N ALA A 125 7.73 2.27 6.66
CA ALA A 125 7.72 2.39 8.12
C ALA A 125 9.13 2.24 8.74
N GLY A 126 9.97 1.36 8.17
CA GLY A 126 11.37 1.22 8.56
C GLY A 126 12.17 2.50 8.27
N SER A 127 12.08 3.02 7.06
CA SER A 127 12.78 4.26 6.67
C SER A 127 12.29 5.50 7.41
N GLN A 128 10.99 5.58 7.74
CA GLN A 128 10.44 6.63 8.59
C GLN A 128 11.04 6.58 9.99
N LYS A 129 11.13 5.39 10.58
CA LYS A 129 11.75 5.18 11.89
C LYS A 129 13.22 5.59 11.88
N ASP A 130 13.97 5.19 10.86
CA ASP A 130 15.40 5.51 10.74
C ASP A 130 15.63 7.01 10.49
N ALA A 131 14.84 7.64 9.61
CA ALA A 131 14.88 9.08 9.37
C ALA A 131 14.55 9.88 10.63
N PHE A 132 13.54 9.44 11.39
CA PHE A 132 13.19 10.05 12.67
C PHE A 132 14.29 9.88 13.71
N HIS A 133 14.89 8.69 13.81
CA HIS A 133 16.04 8.45 14.69
C HIS A 133 17.24 9.33 14.34
N THR A 134 17.54 9.48 13.05
CA THR A 134 18.61 10.36 12.56
C THR A 134 18.34 11.81 12.96
N LEU A 135 17.11 12.28 12.76
CA LEU A 135 16.70 13.64 13.13
C LEU A 135 16.78 13.89 14.63
N ILE A 136 16.43 12.90 15.47
CA ILE A 136 16.62 12.98 16.93
C ILE A 136 18.10 13.10 17.27
N ALA A 137 18.95 12.26 16.67
CA ALA A 137 20.39 12.28 16.93
C ALA A 137 21.03 13.61 16.50
N ASP A 138 20.63 14.18 15.37
CA ASP A 138 21.12 15.47 14.88
C ASP A 138 20.73 16.64 15.81
N VAL A 139 19.51 16.62 16.37
CA VAL A 139 19.00 17.72 17.21
C VAL A 139 19.46 17.61 18.67
N LEU A 140 19.53 16.39 19.22
CA LEU A 140 19.75 16.14 20.65
C LEU A 140 21.14 15.55 20.98
N GLY A 141 21.90 15.11 19.97
CA GLY A 141 23.24 14.53 20.11
C GLY A 141 23.25 13.00 20.06
N GLU A 142 24.43 12.44 19.74
CA GLU A 142 24.64 10.98 19.72
C GLU A 142 24.44 10.39 21.14
N GLY A 143 23.44 9.53 21.29
CA GLY A 143 23.15 8.83 22.55
C GLY A 143 21.71 9.00 23.04
N THR A 144 20.99 10.02 22.55
CA THR A 144 19.57 10.20 22.91
C THR A 144 18.64 9.28 22.14
N GLY A 145 18.04 8.33 22.83
CA GLY A 145 17.19 7.28 22.24
C GLY A 145 15.71 7.63 22.20
N TYR A 146 14.94 6.89 21.39
CA TYR A 146 13.47 7.00 21.34
C TYR A 146 12.82 6.94 22.73
N ALA A 147 13.35 6.09 23.61
CA ALA A 147 12.84 5.92 24.97
C ALA A 147 12.90 7.22 25.79
N GLU A 148 13.98 7.99 25.67
CA GLU A 148 14.20 9.21 26.44
C GLU A 148 13.31 10.36 25.95
N VAL A 149 13.10 10.46 24.63
CA VAL A 149 12.16 11.41 24.03
C VAL A 149 10.72 11.07 24.43
N ALA A 150 10.34 9.79 24.37
CA ALA A 150 9.04 9.33 24.83
C ALA A 150 8.83 9.57 26.33
N GLU A 151 9.85 9.37 27.16
CA GLU A 151 9.79 9.64 28.60
C GLU A 151 9.64 11.15 28.89
N ALA A 152 10.37 12.00 28.16
CA ALA A 152 10.28 13.45 28.27
C ALA A 152 8.90 13.98 27.82
N TRP A 153 8.36 13.44 26.72
CA TRP A 153 7.04 13.80 26.23
C TRP A 153 5.94 13.36 27.21
N ASN A 154 6.00 12.13 27.71
CA ASN A 154 5.05 11.63 28.72
C ASN A 154 5.13 12.42 30.03
N LYS A 155 6.33 12.83 30.46
CA LYS A 155 6.48 13.73 31.62
C LYS A 155 5.84 15.09 31.38
N ARG A 156 5.94 15.65 30.17
CA ARG A 156 5.38 16.96 29.84
C ARG A 156 3.86 16.91 29.72
N VAL A 157 3.32 15.92 29.01
CA VAL A 157 1.87 15.71 28.88
C VAL A 157 1.23 15.33 30.22
N GLY A 158 1.93 14.56 31.06
CA GLY A 158 1.48 14.24 32.42
C GLY A 158 1.49 15.43 33.39
N GLN A 159 2.30 16.47 33.13
CA GLN A 159 2.30 17.72 33.91
C GLN A 159 1.22 18.71 33.46
N ASP A 160 0.88 18.72 32.17
CA ASP A 160 -0.17 19.58 31.62
C ASP A 160 -1.59 19.00 31.83
N GLY A 161 -1.72 17.71 32.14
CA GLY A 161 -2.99 17.04 32.47
C GLY A 161 -3.59 17.40 33.85
N GLU A 162 -2.92 18.24 34.65
CA GLU A 162 -3.42 18.71 35.96
C GLU A 162 -3.94 20.16 35.93
N LYS A 163 -3.99 20.79 34.75
CA LYS A 163 -4.64 22.09 34.54
C LYS A 163 -5.44 22.13 33.24
N VAL A 164 -6.69 21.70 33.32
CA VAL A 164 -7.95 22.41 33.00
C VAL A 164 -9.10 21.43 33.12
#